data_AF-A0A943GAY9-F1
#
_entry.id   AF-A0A943GAY9-F1
#
_cell.length_a   1.000
_cell.length_b   1.000
_cell.length_c   1.000
_cell.angle_alpha   90.00
_cell.angle_beta   90.00
_cell.angle_gamma   90.00
#
_symmetry.space_group_name_H-M   'P 1'
#
loop_
_entity.id
_entity.type
_entity.pdbx_description
1 polymer ?
#
loop_
_entity_poly.entity_id
_entity_poly.type
_entity_poly.pdbx_seq_one_letter_code
_entity_poly.pdbx_strand_id
1 'polypeptide(L)'
;MKWVVKTFEELSIHELYHILRLRSAVFVVEQQSIYLDPDGKDLQAIHLMLLQECEKNDANKPCQANVCKGDREMDFGCMEDGSLLAYARLLPDEADEKKVWLGRIIAVQRGC
;
A
#
# COMPACT_ATOMS: atom_id res chain seq x y z
N MET A 1 7.35 10.33 7.80
CA MET A 1 6.55 9.07 7.69
C MET A 1 5.20 9.37 8.27
N LYS A 2 4.14 9.04 7.54
CA LYS A 2 2.78 9.48 7.85
C LYS A 2 1.82 8.29 7.74
N TRP A 3 1.04 8.07 8.79
CA TRP A 3 -0.07 7.12 8.75
C TRP A 3 -1.31 7.79 8.15
N VAL A 4 -1.97 7.09 7.23
CA VAL A 4 -3.20 7.53 6.58
C VAL A 4 -4.22 6.41 6.68
N VAL A 5 -5.45 6.76 7.06
CA VAL A 5 -6.58 5.84 7.14
C VAL A 5 -7.66 6.36 6.19
N LYS A 6 -8.14 5.49 5.31
CA LYS A 6 -9.19 5.81 4.32
C LYS A 6 -10.22 4.70 4.24
N THR A 7 -11.47 5.07 4.00
CA THR A 7 -12.51 4.19 3.45
C THR A 7 -12.24 3.90 1.97
N PHE A 8 -12.94 2.94 1.38
CA PHE A 8 -12.77 2.61 -0.04
C PHE A 8 -13.09 3.82 -0.94
N GLU A 9 -14.13 4.59 -0.60
CA GLU A 9 -14.58 5.76 -1.37
C GLU A 9 -13.60 6.95 -1.29
N GLU A 10 -12.77 7.00 -0.26
CA GLU A 10 -11.75 8.04 -0.08
C GLU A 10 -10.44 7.73 -0.82
N LEU A 11 -10.27 6.50 -1.31
CA LEU A 11 -9.12 6.13 -2.13
C LEU A 11 -9.24 6.77 -3.50
N SER A 12 -8.19 7.49 -3.91
CA SER A 12 -8.01 7.83 -5.30
C SER A 12 -7.74 6.57 -6.14
N ILE A 13 -8.05 6.65 -7.43
CA ILE A 13 -7.76 5.56 -8.38
C ILE A 13 -6.27 5.16 -8.38
N HIS A 14 -5.38 6.12 -8.11
CA HIS A 14 -3.96 5.86 -7.98
C HIS A 14 -3.65 5.09 -6.70
N GLU A 15 -4.16 5.53 -5.54
CA GLU A 15 -4.05 4.80 -4.26
C GLU A 15 -4.50 3.36 -4.37
N LEU A 16 -5.68 3.14 -4.95
CA LEU A 16 -6.19 1.81 -5.19
C LEU A 16 -5.23 0.96 -6.03
N TYR A 17 -4.73 1.52 -7.15
CA TYR A 17 -3.80 0.80 -8.02
C TYR A 17 -2.49 0.45 -7.30
N HIS A 18 -1.91 1.38 -6.53
CA HIS A 18 -0.68 1.16 -5.79
C HIS A 18 -0.85 0.09 -4.70
N ILE A 19 -1.98 0.09 -3.99
CA ILE A 19 -2.34 -0.95 -3.02
C ILE A 19 -2.46 -2.32 -3.68
N LEU A 20 -3.20 -2.43 -4.79
CA LEU A 20 -3.40 -3.71 -5.50
C LEU A 20 -2.08 -4.26 -6.07
N ARG A 21 -1.23 -3.38 -6.59
CA ARG A 21 0.10 -3.76 -7.08
C ARG A 21 0.99 -4.28 -5.94
N LEU A 22 0.99 -3.62 -4.79
CA LEU A 22 1.72 -4.05 -3.60
C LEU A 22 1.25 -5.42 -3.12
N ARG A 23 -0.06 -5.62 -3.03
CA ARG A 23 -0.67 -6.90 -2.66
C ARG A 23 -0.33 -8.02 -3.63
N SER A 24 -0.37 -7.74 -4.93
CA SER A 24 -0.01 -8.72 -5.97
C SER A 24 1.47 -9.12 -5.89
N ALA A 25 2.37 -8.16 -5.65
CA ALA A 25 3.79 -8.44 -5.49
C ALA A 25 4.06 -9.44 -4.35
N VAL A 26 3.40 -9.24 -3.21
CA VAL A 26 3.63 -10.09 -2.04
C VAL A 26 2.85 -11.39 -2.12
N PHE A 27 1.56 -11.35 -2.45
CA PHE A 27 0.72 -12.55 -2.41
C PHE A 27 0.94 -13.48 -3.61
N VAL A 28 1.11 -12.92 -4.81
CA VAL A 28 1.23 -13.74 -6.03
C VAL A 28 2.69 -14.09 -6.30
N VAL A 29 3.59 -13.11 -6.24
CA VAL A 29 4.99 -13.33 -6.63
C VAL A 29 5.79 -13.94 -5.48
N GLU A 30 5.81 -13.29 -4.31
CA GLU A 30 6.64 -13.73 -3.19
C GLU A 30 6.08 -14.97 -2.48
N GLN A 31 4.79 -14.97 -2.15
CA GLN A 31 4.15 -16.06 -1.39
C GLN A 31 3.60 -17.20 -2.26
N GLN A 32 3.66 -17.06 -3.60
CA GLN A 32 3.12 -18.02 -4.57
C GLN A 32 1.67 -18.45 -4.29
N SER A 33 0.87 -17.56 -3.71
CA SER A 33 -0.46 -17.86 -3.24
C SER A 33 -1.48 -17.51 -4.32
N ILE A 34 -1.94 -18.53 -5.06
CA ILE A 34 -2.85 -18.36 -6.19
C ILE A 34 -4.29 -18.27 -5.68
N TYR A 35 -4.74 -17.06 -5.39
CA TYR A 35 -6.14 -16.74 -5.11
C TYR A 35 -6.51 -15.39 -5.71
N LEU A 36 -7.81 -15.13 -5.86
CA LEU A 36 -8.32 -13.84 -6.31
C LEU A 36 -8.08 -12.79 -5.22
N ASP A 37 -7.08 -11.92 -5.41
CA ASP A 37 -6.76 -10.85 -4.46
C ASP A 37 -7.86 -9.77 -4.40
N PRO A 38 -8.41 -9.26 -5.52
CA PRO A 38 -9.60 -8.41 -5.52
C PRO A 38 -10.85 -9.26 -5.25
N ASP A 39 -11.05 -9.59 -3.98
CA ASP A 39 -12.10 -10.50 -3.49
C ASP A 39 -13.44 -9.80 -3.20
N GLY A 40 -13.54 -8.51 -3.51
CA GLY A 40 -14.73 -7.69 -3.24
C GLY A 40 -14.82 -7.17 -1.80
N LYS A 41 -13.98 -7.64 -0.88
CA LYS A 41 -13.98 -7.18 0.52
C LYS A 41 -13.37 -5.79 0.71
N ASP A 42 -12.60 -5.34 -0.28
CA ASP A 42 -12.00 -4.00 -0.28
C ASP A 42 -13.06 -2.91 -0.21
N LEU A 43 -14.25 -3.13 -0.78
CA LEU A 43 -15.36 -2.17 -0.79
C LEU A 43 -15.87 -1.81 0.60
N GLN A 44 -15.73 -2.71 1.57
CA GLN A 44 -16.21 -2.53 2.95
C GLN A 44 -15.06 -2.41 3.96
N ALA A 45 -13.83 -2.31 3.48
CA ALA A 45 -12.65 -2.30 4.32
C ALA A 45 -12.24 -0.88 4.73
N ILE A 46 -11.55 -0.80 5.86
CA ILE A 46 -10.74 0.36 6.21
C ILE A 46 -9.31 0.09 5.74
N HIS A 47 -8.75 1.03 5.00
CA HIS A 47 -7.42 0.97 4.40
C HIS A 47 -6.43 1.79 5.22
N LEU A 48 -5.51 1.10 5.90
CA LEU A 48 -4.43 1.71 6.66
C LEU A 48 -3.15 1.70 5.82
N MET A 49 -2.60 2.89 5.58
CA MET A 49 -1.40 3.10 4.78
C MET A 49 -0.32 3.78 5.62
N LEU A 50 0.93 3.33 5.47
CA LEU A 50 2.12 4.07 5.91
C LEU A 50 2.78 4.69 4.68
N LEU A 51 2.82 6.02 4.65
CA LEU A 51 3.43 6.79 3.58
C LEU A 51 4.78 7.36 4.01
N GLN A 52 5.74 7.36 3.10
CA GLN A 52 6.94 8.16 3.21
C GLN A 52 6.73 9.50 2.52
N GLU A 53 6.77 10.58 3.28
CA GLU A 53 6.73 11.93 2.72
C GLU A 53 7.99 12.20 1.90
N CYS A 54 7.81 12.78 0.72
CA CYS A 54 8.91 13.31 -0.06
C CYS A 54 9.15 14.78 0.36
N GLU A 55 10.31 15.08 0.94
CA GLU A 55 10.68 16.46 1.25
C GLU A 55 10.90 17.25 -0.05
N LYS A 56 10.19 18.36 -0.23
CA LYS A 56 10.19 19.21 -1.45
C LYS A 56 11.45 20.08 -1.62
N ASN A 57 12.52 19.86 -0.85
CA ASN A 57 13.62 20.82 -0.74
C ASN A 57 14.83 20.58 -1.66
N ASP A 58 14.77 19.63 -2.59
CA ASP A 58 15.75 19.57 -3.67
C ASP A 58 15.03 19.71 -5.02
N ALA A 59 14.94 20.93 -5.53
CA ALA A 59 14.46 21.22 -6.90
C ALA A 59 15.31 20.53 -8.00
N ASN A 60 16.38 19.84 -7.63
CA ASN A 60 17.24 19.04 -8.51
C ASN A 60 17.19 17.53 -8.22
N LYS A 61 16.33 17.09 -7.29
CA LYS A 61 16.03 15.69 -7.08
C LYS A 61 14.59 15.51 -7.53
N PRO A 62 14.34 14.96 -8.73
CA PRO A 62 12.97 14.61 -9.06
C PRO A 62 12.49 13.65 -7.97
N CYS A 63 11.18 13.56 -7.76
CA CYS A 63 10.59 12.47 -7.01
C CYS A 63 10.82 11.15 -7.78
N GLN A 64 12.08 10.81 -8.04
CA GLN A 64 12.52 9.57 -8.60
C GLN A 64 12.30 8.59 -7.44
N ALA A 65 11.51 7.54 -7.54
CA ALA A 65 11.73 6.43 -8.48
C ALA A 65 13.22 5.99 -8.63
N ASN A 66 14.19 6.61 -7.91
CA ASN A 66 15.62 6.32 -7.96
C ASN A 66 16.21 6.20 -6.55
N VAL A 67 15.45 5.71 -5.58
CA VAL A 67 16.08 4.96 -4.49
C VAL A 67 16.17 3.53 -5.01
N CYS A 68 17.39 3.13 -5.32
CA CYS A 68 17.83 1.83 -5.86
C CYS A 68 17.66 1.61 -7.37
N LYS A 69 18.58 2.17 -8.16
CA LYS A 69 19.09 1.44 -9.33
C LYS A 69 19.84 0.20 -8.82
N GLY A 70 19.15 -0.93 -8.81
CA GLY A 70 19.70 -2.22 -8.45
C GLY A 70 18.78 -3.35 -8.92
N ASP A 71 18.57 -3.44 -10.24
CA ASP A 71 18.06 -4.53 -11.09
C ASP A 71 16.92 -5.49 -10.63
N ARG A 72 16.37 -5.37 -9.42
CA ARG A 72 15.34 -6.26 -8.84
C ARG A 72 14.41 -5.62 -7.80
N GLU A 73 14.38 -4.29 -7.64
CA GLU A 73 13.42 -3.64 -6.73
C GLU A 73 12.15 -3.20 -7.48
N MET A 74 11.00 -3.74 -7.06
CA MET A 74 9.69 -3.28 -7.52
C MET A 74 9.44 -1.88 -6.98
N ASP A 75 9.67 -0.85 -7.80
CA ASP A 75 9.29 0.51 -7.46
C ASP A 75 7.77 0.59 -7.32
N PHE A 76 7.26 0.61 -6.08
CA PHE A 76 5.83 0.68 -5.78
C PHE A 76 5.21 2.05 -6.09
N GLY A 77 5.99 3.02 -6.57
CA GLY A 77 5.55 4.29 -7.13
C GLY A 77 5.26 5.39 -6.10
N CYS A 78 5.47 6.63 -6.54
CA CYS A 78 5.22 7.85 -5.76
C CYS A 78 3.78 8.32 -5.95
N MET A 79 3.06 8.51 -4.85
CA MET A 79 1.73 9.12 -4.82
C MET A 79 1.86 10.63 -4.58
N GLU A 80 0.78 11.39 -4.77
CA GLU A 80 0.78 12.84 -4.48
C GLU A 80 1.21 13.14 -3.03
N ASP A 81 0.81 12.28 -2.10
CA ASP A 81 1.09 12.39 -0.66
C ASP A 81 2.39 11.69 -0.19
N GLY A 82 3.13 11.05 -1.11
CA GLY A 82 4.37 10.33 -0.80
C GLY A 82 4.42 8.89 -1.33
N SER A 83 5.44 8.12 -0.98
CA SER A 83 5.57 6.71 -1.41
C SER A 83 4.91 5.76 -0.42
N LEU A 84 4.14 4.77 -0.91
CA LEU A 84 3.54 3.73 -0.08
C LEU A 84 4.62 2.76 0.46
N LEU A 85 4.76 2.69 1.79
CA LEU A 85 5.71 1.81 2.47
C LEU A 85 5.06 0.57 3.06
N ALA A 86 3.85 0.71 3.61
CA ALA A 86 3.13 -0.41 4.18
C ALA A 86 1.62 -0.23 4.01
N TYR A 87 0.92 -1.34 3.98
CA TYR A 87 -0.52 -1.41 3.82
C TYR A 87 -1.11 -2.49 4.72
N ALA A 88 -2.22 -2.18 5.38
CA ALA A 88 -3.05 -3.13 6.08
C ALA A 88 -4.52 -2.92 5.73
N ARG A 89 -5.21 -4.04 5.50
CA ARG A 89 -6.66 -4.08 5.29
C ARG A 89 -7.35 -4.46 6.60
N LEU A 90 -8.25 -3.61 7.08
CA LEU A 90 -9.07 -3.87 8.26
C LEU A 90 -10.51 -4.14 7.83
N LEU A 91 -11.05 -5.29 8.20
CA LEU A 91 -12.44 -5.64 7.94
C LEU A 91 -13.26 -5.48 9.23
N PRO A 92 -14.38 -4.73 9.20
CA PRO A 92 -15.29 -4.72 10.34
C PRO A 92 -15.87 -6.14 10.55
N ASP A 93 -16.07 -6.53 11.80
CA ASP A 93 -16.72 -7.79 12.13
C ASP A 93 -18.22 -7.67 11.79
N GLU A 94 -18.70 -8.55 10.92
CA GLU A 94 -20.11 -8.55 10.46
C GLU A 94 -21.11 -8.77 11.61
N ALA A 95 -20.67 -9.33 12.74
CA ALA A 95 -21.50 -9.54 13.92
C ALA A 95 -21.37 -8.47 15.02
N ASP A 96 -20.29 -7.68 15.00
CA ASP A 96 -20.01 -6.64 16.00
C ASP A 96 -19.18 -5.50 15.38
N GLU A 97 -19.84 -4.40 15.02
CA GLU A 97 -19.20 -3.24 14.37
C GLU A 97 -18.06 -2.61 15.19
N LYS A 98 -17.94 -2.91 16.50
CA LYS A 98 -16.84 -2.42 17.35
C LYS A 98 -15.59 -3.27 17.26
N LYS A 99 -15.67 -4.45 16.65
CA LYS A 99 -14.56 -5.38 16.49
C LYS A 99 -14.08 -5.36 15.04
N VAL A 100 -12.76 -5.33 14.87
CA VAL A 100 -12.13 -5.32 13.55
C VAL A 100 -11.18 -6.49 13.42
N TRP A 101 -11.18 -7.10 12.24
CA TRP A 101 -10.21 -8.11 11.85
C TRP A 101 -9.11 -7.45 11.04
N LEU A 102 -7.90 -7.43 11.61
CA LEU A 102 -6.70 -7.09 10.86
C LEU A 102 -6.37 -8.25 9.93
N GLY A 103 -6.41 -7.99 8.63
CA GLY A 103 -5.91 -8.91 7.63
C GLY A 103 -4.38 -9.04 7.69
N ARG A 104 -3.77 -9.44 6.58
CA ARG A 104 -2.31 -9.46 6.47
C ARG A 104 -1.78 -8.03 6.32
N ILE A 105 -0.72 -7.72 7.06
CA ILE A 105 0.04 -6.48 6.93
C ILE A 105 1.12 -6.71 5.89
N ILE A 106 1.21 -5.82 4.91
CA ILE A 106 2.26 -5.82 3.90
C ILE A 106 3.19 -4.65 4.19
N ALA A 107 4.48 -4.92 4.29
CA ALA A 107 5.52 -3.91 4.44
C ALA A 107 6.56 -4.08 3.35
N VAL A 108 6.96 -2.97 2.74
CA VAL A 108 8.05 -2.94 1.76
C VAL A 108 9.36 -2.79 2.53
N GLN A 109 10.21 -3.80 2.47
CA GLN A 109 11.58 -3.70 2.98
C GLN A 109 12.44 -3.02 1.92
N ARG A 110 12.93 -1.82 2.21
CA ARG A 110 13.96 -1.18 1.37
C ARG A 110 15.31 -1.73 1.80
N GLY A 111 16.03 -2.35 0.87
CA GLY A 111 17.41 -2.78 1.10
C GLY A 111 18.28 -1.57 1.45
N CYS A 112 19.19 -1.76 2.40
CA CYS A 112 20.25 -0.79 2.70
C CYS A 112 21.49 -1.12 1.86
#